data_AF-A0A9W2X991-F1
#
_entry.id   AF-A0A9W2X991-F1
#
_cell.length_a   1.000
_cell.length_b   1.000
_cell.length_c   1.000
_cell.angle_alpha   90.00
_cell.angle_beta   90.00
_cell.angle_gamma   90.00
#
_symmetry.space_group_name_H-M   'P 1'
#
loop_
_entity.id
_entity.type
_entity.pdbx_description
1 polymer ?
#
loop_
_entity_poly.entity_id
_entity_poly.type
_entity_poly.pdbx_seq_one_letter_code
_entity_poly.pdbx_strand_id
1 'polypeptide(L)'
;PFLRLISSTGVRSQVQTHQTVMGAVGEEAHLRCLLTEPKDVLQVTWQKILHHVDKNVATYNKFGQRVDPDFKDTVKFKVTELQNSSIVISSVTEHDEGCYLCLFNTYPEGAFKGRTCLQVCELHEPILHVRGSNSSEESLVSCSVTARPAPTVTLTVTQQHLYFSHYSTVTVTNANNTLTVTKTAVLSGLHGDGTQVGCAVRVPSGPQKEVFMNITEVKPKSTDGFDREAQHFSWKLIVLGVIMFVCVCVAAVIFKHAGNKRLQSLIRSPQKNRNPLDVYKSRALTSEYV
;
A
#
# COMPACT_ATOMS: atom_id res chain seq x y z
N PRO A 1 0.20 46.89 -51.98
CA PRO A 1 0.30 45.95 -50.83
C PRO A 1 -0.27 44.56 -51.21
N PHE A 2 0.55 43.73 -51.86
CA PHE A 2 0.22 42.34 -52.14
C PHE A 2 0.73 41.47 -50.99
N LEU A 3 -0.19 40.93 -50.18
CA LEU A 3 0.13 39.91 -49.18
C LEU A 3 0.38 38.58 -49.92
N ARG A 4 1.64 38.15 -49.98
CA ARG A 4 2.00 36.79 -50.38
C ARG A 4 1.53 35.83 -49.28
N LEU A 5 0.51 35.03 -49.57
CA LEU A 5 0.24 33.80 -48.83
C LEU A 5 1.43 32.87 -49.01
N ILE A 6 2.23 32.72 -47.95
CA ILE A 6 3.21 31.64 -47.84
C ILE A 6 2.39 30.38 -47.58
N SER A 7 2.05 29.66 -48.66
CA SER A 7 1.60 28.28 -48.54
C SER A 7 2.79 27.49 -48.01
N SER A 8 2.78 27.16 -46.72
CA SER A 8 3.69 26.15 -46.19
C SER A 8 3.33 24.83 -46.84
N THR A 9 4.05 24.44 -47.89
CA THR A 9 4.09 23.07 -48.34
C THR A 9 4.58 22.23 -47.16
N GLY A 10 3.64 21.61 -46.45
CA GLY A 10 3.97 20.63 -45.42
C GLY A 10 4.74 19.52 -46.09
N VAL A 11 6.06 19.48 -45.87
CA VAL A 11 6.90 18.38 -46.33
C VAL A 11 6.39 17.12 -45.63
N ARG A 12 5.66 16.28 -46.36
CA ARG A 12 5.20 14.99 -45.85
C ARG A 12 6.46 14.15 -45.63
N SER A 13 6.72 13.75 -44.39
CA SER A 13 7.79 12.80 -44.08
C SER A 13 7.58 11.54 -44.91
N GLN A 14 8.52 11.22 -45.79
CA GLN A 14 8.41 10.09 -46.72
C GLN A 14 8.49 8.73 -46.00
N VAL A 15 8.97 8.73 -44.74
CA VAL A 15 8.90 7.58 -43.83
C VAL A 15 8.00 7.94 -42.65
N GLN A 16 6.96 7.14 -42.44
CA GLN A 16 6.05 7.24 -41.32
C GLN A 16 6.55 6.36 -40.16
N THR A 17 6.64 6.95 -38.98
CA THR A 17 7.02 6.26 -37.73
C THR A 17 6.44 7.00 -36.53
N HIS A 18 6.46 6.37 -35.35
CA HIS A 18 6.16 7.05 -34.09
C HIS A 18 7.37 7.86 -33.66
N GLN A 19 7.20 9.15 -33.37
CA GLN A 19 8.31 10.01 -32.92
C GLN A 19 8.89 9.53 -31.59
N THR A 20 8.02 9.14 -30.66
CA THR A 20 8.39 8.60 -29.35
C THR A 20 7.59 7.35 -29.06
N VAL A 21 8.26 6.31 -28.57
CA VAL A 21 7.67 5.06 -28.09
C VAL A 21 8.06 4.89 -26.63
N MET A 22 7.09 4.59 -25.77
CA MET A 22 7.37 4.26 -24.37
C MET A 22 7.61 2.76 -24.24
N GLY A 23 8.72 2.38 -23.59
CA GLY A 23 9.02 1.00 -23.24
C GLY A 23 9.11 0.84 -21.73
N ALA A 24 8.25 0.01 -21.15
CA ALA A 24 8.33 -0.29 -19.71
C ALA A 24 9.53 -1.22 -19.44
N VAL A 25 10.27 -0.95 -18.36
CA VAL A 25 11.41 -1.80 -17.97
C VAL A 25 10.97 -3.25 -17.83
N GLY A 26 11.69 -4.18 -18.49
CA GLY A 26 11.41 -5.62 -18.48
C GLY A 26 10.39 -6.09 -19.53
N GLU A 27 9.64 -5.18 -20.15
CA GLU A 27 8.60 -5.48 -21.15
C GLU A 27 9.10 -5.34 -22.60
N GLU A 28 8.25 -5.61 -23.58
CA GLU A 28 8.58 -5.41 -25.00
C GLU A 28 8.27 -3.98 -25.47
N ALA A 29 9.17 -3.42 -26.29
CA ALA A 29 8.91 -2.19 -27.06
C ALA A 29 8.91 -2.45 -28.57
N HIS A 30 7.95 -1.86 -29.28
CA HIS A 30 7.78 -2.04 -30.72
C HIS A 30 8.13 -0.76 -31.48
N LEU A 31 9.12 -0.83 -32.37
CA LEU A 31 9.51 0.27 -33.25
C LEU A 31 9.08 -0.08 -34.68
N ARG A 32 8.38 0.85 -35.33
CA ARG A 32 7.78 0.63 -36.66
C ARG A 32 8.13 1.75 -37.61
N CYS A 33 8.43 1.40 -38.85
CA CYS A 33 8.64 2.33 -39.94
C CYS A 33 7.96 1.86 -41.21
N LEU A 34 7.28 2.78 -41.88
CA LEU A 34 6.60 2.57 -43.15
C LEU A 34 7.07 3.61 -44.16
N LEU A 35 7.61 3.19 -45.29
CA LEU A 35 7.88 4.07 -46.42
C LEU A 35 6.55 4.38 -47.12
N THR A 36 6.12 5.64 -47.14
CA THR A 36 4.77 6.00 -47.58
C THR A 36 4.59 5.95 -49.09
N GLU A 37 5.69 6.04 -49.82
CA GLU A 37 5.71 5.97 -51.28
C GLU A 37 6.45 4.71 -51.72
N PRO A 38 5.87 3.91 -52.62
CA PRO A 38 6.56 2.75 -53.16
C PRO A 38 7.87 3.13 -53.84
N LYS A 39 8.96 2.51 -53.41
CA LYS A 39 10.30 2.67 -53.98
C LYS A 39 10.95 1.30 -54.18
N ASP A 40 11.93 1.24 -55.07
CA ASP A 40 12.79 0.06 -55.22
C ASP A 40 13.82 0.03 -54.08
N VAL A 41 13.39 -0.50 -52.93
CA VAL A 41 14.22 -0.60 -51.73
C VAL A 41 15.08 -1.85 -51.81
N LEU A 42 16.39 -1.65 -51.77
CA LEU A 42 17.38 -2.73 -51.82
C LEU A 42 17.62 -3.36 -50.44
N GLN A 43 17.57 -2.54 -49.38
CA GLN A 43 17.81 -2.97 -48.01
C GLN A 43 17.18 -2.01 -47.00
N VAL A 44 16.59 -2.57 -45.94
CA VAL A 44 16.21 -1.82 -44.75
C VAL A 44 17.30 -1.99 -43.68
N THR A 45 17.75 -0.89 -43.07
CA THR A 45 18.74 -0.88 -41.99
C THR A 45 18.21 -0.14 -40.77
N TRP A 46 18.22 -0.80 -39.63
CA TRP A 46 17.96 -0.20 -38.33
C TRP A 46 19.28 0.19 -37.68
N GLN A 47 19.36 1.42 -37.18
CA GLN A 47 20.51 1.95 -36.45
C GLN A 47 20.07 2.53 -35.11
N LYS A 48 20.95 2.49 -34.12
CA LYS A 48 20.82 3.23 -32.88
C LYS A 48 21.75 4.44 -32.95
N ILE A 49 21.18 5.63 -32.71
CA ILE A 49 21.94 6.88 -32.67
C ILE A 49 22.78 6.90 -31.41
N LEU A 50 24.08 7.10 -31.56
CA LEU A 50 25.03 7.24 -30.45
C LEU A 50 25.80 8.56 -30.60
N HIS A 51 26.46 9.00 -29.54
CA HIS A 51 27.18 10.28 -29.54
C HIS A 51 28.29 10.39 -30.59
N HIS A 52 28.98 9.28 -30.88
CA HIS A 52 30.13 9.26 -31.78
C HIS A 52 29.78 8.68 -33.15
N VAL A 53 29.26 7.46 -33.18
CA VAL A 53 28.97 6.72 -34.41
C VAL A 53 27.70 5.92 -34.22
N ASP A 54 26.73 6.12 -35.12
CA ASP A 54 25.50 5.34 -35.16
C ASP A 54 25.84 3.86 -35.35
N LYS A 55 25.23 3.01 -34.52
CA LYS A 55 25.50 1.59 -34.52
C LYS A 55 24.40 0.85 -35.27
N ASN A 56 24.78 -0.05 -36.18
CA ASN A 56 23.83 -0.93 -36.85
C ASN A 56 23.21 -1.88 -35.82
N VAL A 57 21.88 -1.95 -35.81
CA VAL A 57 21.11 -2.84 -34.94
C VAL A 57 20.68 -4.07 -35.72
N ALA A 58 20.08 -3.86 -36.90
CA ALA A 58 19.60 -4.96 -37.73
C ALA A 58 19.47 -4.54 -39.20
N THR A 59 19.61 -5.48 -40.11
CA THR A 59 19.41 -5.29 -41.56
C THR A 59 18.48 -6.35 -42.12
N TYR A 60 17.70 -5.97 -43.12
CA TYR A 60 16.86 -6.87 -43.88
C TYR A 60 16.95 -6.54 -45.38
N ASN A 61 17.19 -7.56 -46.20
CA ASN A 61 17.22 -7.45 -47.65
C ASN A 61 16.72 -8.76 -48.28
N LYS A 62 16.82 -8.88 -49.62
CA LYS A 62 16.42 -10.08 -50.36
C LYS A 62 17.14 -11.38 -49.97
N PHE A 63 18.27 -11.29 -49.27
CA PHE A 63 19.04 -12.44 -48.78
C PHE A 63 18.66 -12.84 -47.34
N GLY A 64 17.72 -12.11 -46.71
CA GLY A 64 17.20 -12.40 -45.38
C GLY A 64 17.53 -11.32 -44.37
N GLN A 65 17.29 -11.65 -43.10
CA GLN A 65 17.51 -10.77 -41.95
C GLN A 65 18.84 -11.05 -41.27
N ARG A 66 19.45 -9.99 -40.74
CA ARG A 66 20.66 -10.06 -39.90
C ARG A 66 20.51 -9.09 -38.74
N VAL A 67 20.69 -9.57 -37.51
CA VAL A 67 20.78 -8.73 -36.32
C VAL A 67 22.26 -8.64 -35.93
N ASP A 68 22.70 -7.45 -35.55
CA ASP A 68 24.07 -7.23 -35.08
C ASP A 68 24.33 -8.03 -33.79
N PRO A 69 25.51 -8.65 -33.60
CA PRO A 69 25.79 -9.49 -32.45
C PRO A 69 25.49 -8.83 -31.10
N ASP A 70 25.72 -7.52 -30.99
CA ASP A 70 25.54 -6.79 -29.73
C ASP A 70 24.06 -6.57 -29.37
N PHE A 71 23.14 -6.86 -30.29
CA PHE A 71 21.69 -6.74 -30.12
C PHE A 71 20.97 -8.06 -30.32
N LYS A 72 21.68 -9.18 -30.52
CA LYS A 72 21.09 -10.46 -30.92
C LYS A 72 20.09 -11.02 -29.91
N ASP A 73 20.34 -10.79 -28.62
CA ASP A 73 19.50 -11.31 -27.54
C ASP A 73 18.36 -10.35 -27.17
N THR A 74 18.47 -9.08 -27.55
CA THR A 74 17.50 -8.02 -27.21
C THR A 74 16.61 -7.62 -28.37
N VAL A 75 17.06 -7.72 -29.63
CA VAL A 75 16.33 -7.22 -30.79
C VAL A 75 15.91 -8.35 -31.74
N LYS A 76 14.65 -8.31 -32.16
CA LYS A 76 14.08 -9.22 -33.17
C LYS A 76 13.28 -8.45 -34.20
N PHE A 77 13.25 -8.95 -35.44
CA PHE A 77 12.31 -8.44 -36.42
C PHE A 77 10.89 -8.96 -36.14
N LYS A 78 9.91 -8.06 -36.24
CA LYS A 78 8.48 -8.38 -36.24
C LYS A 78 7.90 -8.40 -37.64
N VAL A 79 8.32 -7.45 -38.48
CA VAL A 79 7.92 -7.35 -39.88
C VAL A 79 9.16 -7.08 -40.71
N THR A 80 9.37 -7.92 -41.72
CA THR A 80 10.49 -7.88 -42.65
C THR A 80 9.98 -7.67 -44.07
N GLU A 81 9.47 -6.48 -44.36
CA GLU A 81 9.12 -6.08 -45.72
C GLU A 81 9.98 -4.87 -46.13
N LEU A 82 10.22 -4.75 -47.44
CA LEU A 82 11.09 -3.70 -47.98
C LEU A 82 10.45 -2.31 -47.91
N GLN A 83 9.13 -2.20 -47.73
CA GLN A 83 8.43 -0.92 -47.50
C GLN A 83 7.89 -0.77 -46.08
N ASN A 84 7.81 -1.87 -45.31
CA ASN A 84 7.29 -1.89 -43.95
C ASN A 84 8.23 -2.72 -43.07
N SER A 85 8.90 -2.06 -42.14
CA SER A 85 9.84 -2.72 -41.25
C SER A 85 9.50 -2.42 -39.81
N SER A 86 9.58 -3.45 -38.98
CA SER A 86 9.29 -3.35 -37.56
C SER A 86 10.23 -4.24 -36.77
N ILE A 87 10.79 -3.69 -35.69
CA ILE A 87 11.62 -4.42 -34.73
C ILE A 87 10.97 -4.39 -33.35
N VAL A 88 11.28 -5.41 -32.56
CA VAL A 88 10.93 -5.53 -31.15
C VAL A 88 12.21 -5.52 -30.35
N ILE A 89 12.26 -4.68 -29.33
CA ILE A 89 13.24 -4.75 -28.25
C ILE A 89 12.59 -5.56 -27.13
N SER A 90 13.08 -6.78 -26.92
CA SER A 90 12.65 -7.70 -25.89
C SER A 90 13.29 -7.33 -24.54
N SER A 91 12.47 -7.25 -23.50
CA SER A 91 12.89 -6.91 -22.13
C SER A 91 13.69 -5.61 -22.04
N VAL A 92 12.99 -4.49 -22.25
CA VAL A 92 13.57 -3.15 -22.28
C VAL A 92 14.36 -2.85 -21.01
N THR A 93 15.56 -2.31 -21.20
CA THR A 93 16.44 -1.83 -20.14
C THR A 93 16.71 -0.32 -20.28
N GLU A 94 17.26 0.32 -19.25
CA GLU A 94 17.68 1.73 -19.32
C GLU A 94 18.70 1.97 -20.46
N HIS A 95 19.52 0.98 -20.79
CA HIS A 95 20.51 1.09 -21.86
C HIS A 95 19.88 1.14 -23.25
N ASP A 96 18.65 0.65 -23.41
CA ASP A 96 17.93 0.67 -24.68
C ASP A 96 17.34 2.05 -24.98
N GLU A 97 17.23 2.92 -23.98
CA GLU A 97 16.80 4.31 -24.15
C GLU A 97 17.65 5.03 -25.20
N GLY A 98 16.97 5.81 -26.04
CA GLY A 98 17.63 6.58 -27.09
C GLY A 98 16.85 6.52 -28.40
N CYS A 99 17.43 7.13 -29.43
CA CYS A 99 16.78 7.25 -30.73
C CYS A 99 17.34 6.24 -31.73
N TYR A 100 16.43 5.70 -32.52
CA TYR A 100 16.67 4.70 -33.55
C TYR A 100 16.30 5.28 -34.91
N LEU A 101 17.09 4.92 -35.91
CA LEU A 101 16.85 5.24 -37.30
C LEU A 101 16.44 3.97 -38.05
N CYS A 102 15.46 4.11 -38.93
CA CYS A 102 15.15 3.13 -39.94
C CYS A 102 15.47 3.73 -41.31
N LEU A 103 16.27 3.01 -42.09
CA LEU A 103 16.85 3.46 -43.34
C LEU A 103 16.37 2.55 -44.46
N PHE A 104 15.53 3.06 -45.34
CA PHE A 104 15.13 2.39 -46.58
C PHE A 104 16.12 2.80 -47.68
N ASN A 105 17.10 1.94 -47.94
CA ASN A 105 18.15 2.19 -48.91
C ASN A 105 17.66 1.87 -50.33
N THR A 106 17.60 2.88 -51.19
CA THR A 106 17.20 2.78 -52.60
C THR A 106 18.33 3.24 -53.51
N TYR A 107 18.22 2.93 -54.80
CA TYR A 107 19.11 3.46 -55.83
C TYR A 107 18.28 4.02 -56.99
N PRO A 108 18.60 5.19 -57.56
CA PRO A 108 19.73 6.08 -57.25
C PRO A 108 19.44 7.11 -56.15
N GLU A 109 18.22 7.12 -55.58
CA GLU A 109 17.72 8.20 -54.71
C GLU A 109 18.38 8.21 -53.31
N GLY A 110 19.07 7.14 -52.92
CA GLY A 110 19.76 7.03 -51.64
C GLY A 110 18.86 6.49 -50.52
N ALA A 111 19.13 6.88 -49.27
CA ALA A 111 18.42 6.33 -48.11
C ALA A 111 17.34 7.26 -47.59
N PHE A 112 16.09 6.77 -47.57
CA PHE A 112 14.99 7.43 -46.86
C PHE A 112 15.02 7.07 -45.38
N LYS A 113 14.95 8.08 -44.50
CA LYS A 113 15.18 7.91 -43.07
C LYS A 113 13.92 8.21 -42.27
N GLY A 114 13.56 7.31 -41.37
CA GLY A 114 12.63 7.58 -40.26
C GLY A 114 13.38 7.58 -38.93
N ARG A 115 12.92 8.39 -37.98
CA ARG A 115 13.51 8.49 -36.63
C ARG A 115 12.43 8.25 -35.58
N THR A 116 12.71 7.35 -34.66
CA THR A 116 11.87 7.05 -33.50
C THR A 116 12.72 7.04 -32.25
N CYS A 117 12.22 7.59 -31.14
CA CYS A 117 12.93 7.57 -29.86
C CYS A 117 12.22 6.64 -28.88
N LEU A 118 12.96 5.66 -28.37
CA LEU A 118 12.52 4.84 -27.25
C LEU A 118 12.82 5.59 -25.96
N GLN A 119 11.77 5.86 -25.19
CA GLN A 119 11.90 6.39 -23.84
C GLN A 119 11.49 5.30 -22.86
N VAL A 120 12.36 5.05 -21.88
CA VAL A 120 12.11 4.00 -20.88
C VAL A 120 11.21 4.55 -19.80
N CYS A 121 10.21 3.75 -19.41
CA CYS A 121 9.34 4.07 -18.29
C CYS A 121 9.32 3.01 -17.20
N GLU A 122 9.06 3.49 -16.00
CA GLU A 122 8.90 2.69 -14.81
C GLU A 122 7.71 3.26 -14.05
N LEU A 123 6.76 2.41 -13.65
CA LEU A 123 5.57 2.84 -12.92
C LEU A 123 5.25 1.80 -11.85
N HIS A 124 5.62 2.12 -10.61
CA HIS A 124 5.27 1.31 -9.45
C HIS A 124 3.79 1.42 -9.11
N GLU A 125 3.31 0.49 -8.29
CA GLU A 125 1.95 0.59 -7.77
C GLU A 125 1.78 1.83 -6.89
N PRO A 126 0.74 2.65 -7.12
CA PRO A 126 0.45 3.79 -6.27
C PRO A 126 0.00 3.34 -4.88
N ILE A 127 0.52 4.02 -3.87
CA ILE A 127 0.18 3.81 -2.46
C ILE A 127 -0.82 4.89 -2.06
N LEU A 128 -2.07 4.48 -1.86
CA LEU A 128 -3.15 5.35 -1.38
C LEU A 128 -3.35 5.14 0.13
N HIS A 129 -3.30 6.24 0.87
CA HIS A 129 -3.52 6.27 2.31
C HIS A 129 -4.57 7.33 2.67
N VAL A 130 -5.51 6.98 3.54
CA VAL A 130 -6.51 7.89 4.08
C VAL A 130 -6.33 8.00 5.59
N ARG A 131 -6.26 9.24 6.08
CA ARG A 131 -6.17 9.56 7.51
C ARG A 131 -7.36 10.41 7.93
N GLY A 132 -8.06 10.05 8.99
CA GLY A 132 -9.09 10.91 9.58
C GLY A 132 -8.52 12.25 10.05
N SER A 133 -9.29 13.32 9.89
CA SER A 133 -8.96 14.66 10.40
C SER A 133 -9.46 14.86 11.83
N ASN A 134 -9.30 16.08 12.36
CA ASN A 134 -9.92 16.48 13.63
C ASN A 134 -11.45 16.63 13.52
N SER A 135 -11.97 16.83 12.31
CA SER A 135 -13.41 16.83 12.01
C SER A 135 -13.84 15.45 11.53
N SER A 136 -14.99 14.96 12.00
CA SER A 136 -15.59 13.71 11.54
C SER A 136 -16.01 13.74 10.07
N GLU A 137 -16.22 14.92 9.51
CA GLU A 137 -16.66 15.11 8.13
C GLU A 137 -15.49 15.30 7.15
N GLU A 138 -14.25 15.29 7.65
CA GLU A 138 -13.04 15.53 6.87
C GLU A 138 -12.02 14.41 7.00
N SER A 139 -11.33 14.11 5.90
CA SER A 139 -10.22 13.16 5.88
C SER A 139 -9.09 13.68 5.00
N LEU A 140 -7.86 13.46 5.44
CA LEU A 140 -6.67 13.72 4.64
C LEU A 140 -6.38 12.49 3.76
N VAL A 141 -6.45 12.69 2.45
CA VAL A 141 -6.12 11.68 1.44
C VAL A 141 -4.71 11.96 0.94
N SER A 142 -3.88 10.92 0.90
CA SER A 142 -2.52 10.97 0.39
C SER A 142 -2.29 9.84 -0.61
N CYS A 143 -1.89 10.17 -1.83
CA CYS A 143 -1.45 9.20 -2.82
C CYS A 143 0.02 9.43 -3.14
N SER A 144 0.83 8.38 -3.00
CA SER A 144 2.25 8.41 -3.30
C SER A 144 2.60 7.37 -4.37
N VAL A 145 3.37 7.75 -5.37
CA VAL A 145 3.75 6.85 -6.46
C VAL A 145 5.17 7.15 -6.93
N THR A 146 5.92 6.10 -7.25
CA THR A 146 7.27 6.19 -7.82
C THR A 146 7.24 5.83 -9.29
N ALA A 147 7.67 6.76 -10.14
CA ALA A 147 7.70 6.55 -11.58
C ALA A 147 8.82 7.30 -12.28
N ARG A 148 9.08 6.89 -13.52
CA ARG A 148 9.95 7.56 -14.48
C ARG A 148 9.31 7.45 -15.87
N PRO A 149 9.20 8.54 -16.67
CA PRO A 149 9.38 9.94 -16.30
C PRO A 149 8.31 10.42 -15.29
N ALA A 150 8.29 11.73 -14.99
CA ALA A 150 7.36 12.33 -14.03
C ALA A 150 5.89 11.93 -14.34
N PRO A 151 5.17 11.30 -13.38
CA PRO A 151 3.78 10.92 -13.59
C PRO A 151 2.83 12.08 -13.29
N THR A 152 1.62 12.03 -13.86
CA THR A 152 0.49 12.85 -13.39
C THR A 152 -0.29 12.04 -12.36
N VAL A 153 -0.52 12.63 -11.19
CA VAL A 153 -1.31 12.03 -10.09
C VAL A 153 -2.65 12.76 -9.95
N THR A 154 -3.74 12.00 -9.96
CA THR A 154 -5.11 12.49 -9.84
C THR A 154 -5.83 11.75 -8.73
N LEU A 155 -6.39 12.50 -7.77
CA LEU A 155 -7.27 11.94 -6.74
C LEU A 155 -8.71 11.96 -7.26
N THR A 156 -9.44 10.88 -7.05
CA THR A 156 -10.82 10.72 -7.51
C THR A 156 -11.72 10.29 -6.36
N VAL A 157 -12.99 10.66 -6.44
CA VAL A 157 -14.02 10.25 -5.48
C VAL A 157 -15.31 9.99 -6.25
N THR A 158 -16.01 8.92 -5.92
CA THR A 158 -17.19 8.49 -6.70
C THR A 158 -18.47 9.27 -6.35
N GLN A 159 -18.54 9.83 -5.15
CA GLN A 159 -19.72 10.51 -4.62
C GLN A 159 -19.71 12.01 -4.96
N GLN A 160 -20.84 12.52 -5.46
CA GLN A 160 -20.96 13.93 -5.92
C GLN A 160 -20.99 14.96 -4.79
N HIS A 161 -21.35 14.57 -3.57
CA HIS A 161 -21.38 15.47 -2.41
C HIS A 161 -20.00 15.66 -1.77
N LEU A 162 -19.03 14.82 -2.14
CA LEU A 162 -17.66 14.88 -1.65
C LEU A 162 -16.82 15.73 -2.59
N TYR A 163 -15.95 16.55 -2.00
CA TYR A 163 -15.04 17.38 -2.77
C TYR A 163 -13.66 17.42 -2.13
N PHE A 164 -12.65 17.53 -2.98
CA PHE A 164 -11.27 17.69 -2.57
C PHE A 164 -10.90 19.18 -2.53
N SER A 165 -10.26 19.58 -1.45
CA SER A 165 -9.72 20.93 -1.24
C SER A 165 -8.28 20.86 -0.73
N HIS A 166 -7.61 22.02 -0.62
CA HIS A 166 -6.27 22.13 -0.02
C HIS A 166 -5.24 21.16 -0.63
N TYR A 167 -5.16 21.13 -1.96
CA TYR A 167 -4.21 20.29 -2.66
C TYR A 167 -2.77 20.69 -2.34
N SER A 168 -1.94 19.68 -2.04
CA SER A 168 -0.50 19.82 -1.97
C SER A 168 0.15 18.70 -2.77
N THR A 169 1.28 18.99 -3.42
CA THR A 169 2.03 18.01 -4.19
C THR A 169 3.50 18.18 -3.88
N VAL A 170 4.13 17.08 -3.47
CA VAL A 170 5.55 17.01 -3.17
C VAL A 170 6.18 16.01 -4.13
N THR A 171 7.29 16.40 -4.74
CA THR A 171 8.05 15.54 -5.65
C THR A 171 9.46 15.39 -5.12
N VAL A 172 9.92 14.15 -5.01
CA VAL A 172 11.27 13.79 -4.57
C VAL A 172 11.95 13.00 -5.68
N THR A 173 13.19 13.37 -6.00
CA THR A 173 14.05 12.60 -6.90
C THR A 173 14.83 11.57 -6.10
N ASN A 174 14.68 10.30 -6.47
CA ASN A 174 15.38 9.19 -5.84
C ASN A 174 16.79 9.00 -6.42
N ALA A 175 17.64 8.27 -5.71
CA ALA A 175 19.01 7.96 -6.16
C ALA A 175 19.07 7.14 -7.46
N ASN A 176 18.04 6.33 -7.72
CA ASN A 176 17.89 5.57 -8.97
C ASN A 176 17.25 6.41 -10.10
N ASN A 177 17.34 7.75 -10.03
CA ASN A 177 16.79 8.71 -11.00
C ASN A 177 15.27 8.56 -11.29
N THR A 178 14.52 7.85 -10.46
CA THR A 178 13.05 7.85 -10.48
C THR A 178 12.50 9.03 -9.67
N LEU A 179 11.23 9.38 -9.89
CA LEU A 179 10.53 10.42 -9.15
C LEU A 179 9.44 9.81 -8.30
N THR A 180 9.45 10.11 -7.00
CA THR A 180 8.33 9.84 -6.11
C THR A 180 7.48 11.09 -6.00
N VAL A 181 6.23 11.01 -6.48
CA VAL A 181 5.25 12.09 -6.39
C VAL A 181 4.22 11.71 -5.33
N THR A 182 4.09 12.57 -4.32
CA THR A 182 3.07 12.46 -3.27
C THR A 182 2.10 13.61 -3.41
N LYS A 183 0.84 13.29 -3.71
CA LYS A 183 -0.26 14.26 -3.80
C LYS A 183 -1.22 14.07 -2.64
N THR A 184 -1.46 15.13 -1.89
CA THR A 184 -2.38 15.14 -0.75
C THR A 184 -3.51 16.12 -0.97
N ALA A 185 -4.69 15.80 -0.45
CA ALA A 185 -5.84 16.70 -0.42
C ALA A 185 -6.73 16.41 0.79
N VAL A 186 -7.46 17.43 1.23
CA VAL A 186 -8.51 17.27 2.24
C VAL A 186 -9.81 16.92 1.51
N LEU A 187 -10.39 15.78 1.86
CA LEU A 187 -11.70 15.33 1.42
C LEU A 187 -12.74 15.77 2.46
N SER A 188 -13.71 16.58 2.04
CA SER A 188 -14.77 17.10 2.91
C SER A 188 -16.15 16.61 2.46
N GLY A 189 -17.10 16.62 3.41
CA GLY A 189 -18.50 16.24 3.16
C GLY A 189 -18.82 14.78 3.49
N LEU A 190 -17.99 14.09 4.27
CA LEU A 190 -18.20 12.69 4.63
C LEU A 190 -19.46 12.54 5.50
N HIS A 191 -20.51 11.95 4.95
CA HIS A 191 -21.79 11.69 5.64
C HIS A 191 -22.20 10.24 5.41
N GLY A 192 -21.69 9.32 6.24
CA GLY A 192 -22.06 7.90 6.22
C GLY A 192 -20.91 6.95 5.85
N ASP A 193 -21.22 5.65 5.85
CA ASP A 193 -20.26 4.57 5.57
C ASP A 193 -20.18 4.25 4.08
N GLY A 194 -19.02 3.79 3.61
CA GLY A 194 -18.83 3.32 2.23
C GLY A 194 -18.37 4.36 1.21
N THR A 195 -17.63 5.39 1.64
CA THR A 195 -16.98 6.31 0.70
C THR A 195 -15.81 5.63 -0.01
N GLN A 196 -15.78 5.68 -1.35
CA GLN A 196 -14.67 5.14 -2.13
C GLN A 196 -13.83 6.28 -2.70
N VAL A 197 -12.56 6.29 -2.33
CA VAL A 197 -11.55 7.23 -2.81
C VAL A 197 -10.60 6.50 -3.74
N GLY A 198 -10.30 7.12 -4.87
CA GLY A 198 -9.35 6.61 -5.85
C GLY A 198 -8.12 7.49 -6.00
N CYS A 199 -7.04 6.88 -6.47
CA CYS A 199 -5.89 7.56 -7.02
C CYS A 199 -5.55 6.97 -8.38
N ALA A 200 -5.58 7.80 -9.41
CA ALA A 200 -5.19 7.48 -10.76
C ALA A 200 -3.83 8.12 -11.08
N VAL A 201 -2.92 7.32 -11.61
CA VAL A 201 -1.57 7.74 -11.98
C VAL A 201 -1.32 7.39 -13.43
N ARG A 202 -0.82 8.36 -14.19
CA ARG A 202 -0.49 8.20 -15.61
C ARG A 202 0.91 8.70 -15.92
N VAL A 203 1.65 7.92 -16.70
CA VAL A 203 2.91 8.36 -17.31
C VAL A 203 2.62 8.93 -18.71
N PRO A 204 3.20 10.07 -19.11
CA PRO A 204 2.98 10.64 -20.45
C PRO A 204 3.26 9.62 -21.56
N SER A 205 2.30 9.41 -22.46
CA SER A 205 2.37 8.43 -23.56
C SER A 205 2.66 6.98 -23.13
N GLY A 206 2.49 6.67 -21.84
CA GLY A 206 2.87 5.41 -21.22
C GLY A 206 1.72 4.75 -20.45
N PRO A 207 2.03 3.86 -19.49
CA PRO A 207 1.03 3.13 -18.73
C PRO A 207 0.26 4.03 -17.75
N GLN A 208 -0.93 3.54 -17.34
CA GLN A 208 -1.77 4.12 -16.30
C GLN A 208 -2.14 3.06 -15.26
N LYS A 209 -2.22 3.46 -14.00
CA LYS A 209 -2.60 2.60 -12.87
C LYS A 209 -3.56 3.34 -11.96
N GLU A 210 -4.49 2.60 -11.37
CA GLU A 210 -5.50 3.14 -10.46
C GLU A 210 -5.61 2.26 -9.22
N VAL A 211 -5.75 2.89 -8.06
CA VAL A 211 -5.99 2.22 -6.77
C VAL A 211 -7.16 2.88 -6.09
N PHE A 212 -8.00 2.08 -5.42
CA PHE A 212 -9.16 2.54 -4.68
C PHE A 212 -9.12 2.05 -3.24
N MET A 213 -9.63 2.86 -2.31
CA MET A 213 -9.77 2.52 -0.90
C MET A 213 -11.14 2.95 -0.41
N ASN A 214 -11.79 2.09 0.37
CA ASN A 214 -13.03 2.43 1.06
C ASN A 214 -12.69 3.02 2.42
N ILE A 215 -13.19 4.22 2.67
CA ILE A 215 -13.17 4.85 3.99
C ILE A 215 -14.28 4.18 4.80
N THR A 216 -13.86 3.28 5.67
CA THR A 216 -14.67 2.90 6.83
C THR A 216 -14.31 3.85 7.95
N GLU A 217 -15.29 4.20 8.78
CA GLU A 217 -15.08 5.08 9.92
C GLU A 217 -14.01 4.47 10.84
N VAL A 218 -12.77 4.99 10.76
CA VAL A 218 -11.73 4.64 11.72
C VAL A 218 -12.18 5.26 13.02
N LYS A 219 -12.85 4.46 13.85
CA LYS A 219 -13.10 4.79 15.23
C LYS A 219 -11.75 5.29 15.77
N PRO A 220 -11.64 6.55 16.24
CA PRO A 220 -10.43 6.96 16.90
C PRO A 220 -10.17 5.90 17.96
N LYS A 221 -8.93 5.44 18.06
CA LYS A 221 -8.50 4.58 19.15
C LYS A 221 -8.60 5.44 20.40
N SER A 222 -9.82 5.64 20.88
CA SER A 222 -10.08 6.24 22.16
C SER A 222 -9.33 5.34 23.12
N THR A 223 -8.41 5.95 23.85
CA THR A 223 -7.88 5.44 25.10
C THR A 223 -9.00 5.35 26.13
N ASP A 224 -10.04 4.58 25.80
CA ASP A 224 -11.20 4.23 26.62
C ASP A 224 -11.16 2.75 27.00
N GLY A 225 -10.09 2.06 26.59
CA GLY A 225 -9.78 0.69 27.01
C GLY A 225 -9.26 0.58 28.44
N PHE A 226 -9.01 1.70 29.13
CA PHE A 226 -8.54 1.68 30.52
C PHE A 226 -9.69 1.72 31.55
N ASP A 227 -10.84 2.31 31.21
CA ASP A 227 -11.94 2.49 32.19
C ASP A 227 -12.90 1.29 32.27
N ARG A 228 -13.05 0.50 31.20
CA ARG A 228 -13.91 -0.70 31.22
C ARG A 228 -13.35 -1.84 32.07
N GLU A 229 -12.02 -1.99 32.16
CA GLU A 229 -11.43 -3.01 33.03
C GLU A 229 -11.52 -2.65 34.51
N ALA A 230 -11.36 -1.37 34.86
CA ALA A 230 -11.48 -0.90 36.24
C ALA A 230 -12.91 -1.09 36.80
N GLN A 231 -13.93 -0.85 35.96
CA GLN A 231 -15.33 -0.99 36.39
C GLN A 231 -15.74 -2.46 36.61
N HIS A 232 -15.23 -3.38 35.77
CA HIS A 232 -15.50 -4.81 35.91
C HIS A 232 -14.74 -5.44 37.10
N PHE A 233 -13.52 -4.97 37.39
CA PHE A 233 -12.76 -5.41 38.57
C PHE A 233 -13.40 -4.90 39.87
N SER A 234 -13.89 -3.66 39.88
CA SER A 234 -14.57 -3.05 41.03
C SER A 234 -15.85 -3.79 41.40
N TRP A 235 -16.69 -4.17 40.42
CA TRP A 235 -17.89 -4.97 40.67
C TRP A 235 -17.57 -6.34 41.28
N LYS A 236 -16.54 -7.01 40.78
CA LYS A 236 -16.11 -8.32 41.31
C LYS A 236 -15.66 -8.24 42.77
N LEU A 237 -14.91 -7.20 43.16
CA LEU A 237 -14.48 -7.02 44.55
C LEU A 237 -15.64 -6.74 45.49
N ILE A 238 -16.63 -5.95 45.06
CA ILE A 238 -17.85 -5.68 45.86
C ILE A 238 -18.63 -6.99 46.07
N VAL A 239 -18.84 -7.80 45.02
CA VAL A 239 -19.55 -9.08 45.13
C VAL A 239 -18.82 -10.06 46.05
N LEU A 240 -17.48 -10.17 45.94
CA LEU A 240 -16.67 -10.99 46.83
C LEU A 240 -16.76 -10.54 48.30
N GLY A 241 -16.75 -9.23 48.54
CA GLY A 241 -16.90 -8.66 49.89
C GLY A 241 -18.25 -9.01 50.52
N VAL A 242 -19.34 -8.91 49.75
CA VAL A 242 -20.69 -9.26 50.23
C VAL A 242 -20.79 -10.76 50.56
N ILE A 243 -20.24 -11.64 49.71
CA ILE A 243 -20.23 -13.08 49.96
C ILE A 243 -19.48 -13.41 51.25
N MET A 244 -18.29 -12.83 51.44
CA MET A 244 -17.50 -13.04 52.66
C MET A 244 -18.24 -12.55 53.91
N PHE A 245 -18.92 -11.41 53.83
CA PHE A 245 -19.72 -10.90 54.95
C PHE A 245 -20.87 -11.84 55.31
N VAL A 246 -21.58 -12.38 54.31
CA VAL A 246 -22.64 -13.38 54.53
C VAL A 246 -22.08 -14.65 55.16
N CYS A 247 -20.94 -15.15 54.68
CA CYS A 247 -20.28 -16.33 55.26
C CYS A 247 -19.90 -16.12 56.73
N VAL A 248 -19.38 -14.94 57.10
CA VAL A 248 -19.04 -14.60 58.49
C VAL A 248 -20.30 -14.54 59.36
N CYS A 249 -21.38 -13.93 58.86
CA CYS A 249 -22.66 -13.90 59.57
C CYS A 249 -23.22 -15.32 59.81
N VAL A 250 -23.20 -16.18 58.79
CA VAL A 250 -23.63 -17.57 58.90
C VAL A 250 -22.75 -18.34 59.89
N ALA A 251 -21.42 -18.18 59.82
CA ALA A 251 -20.51 -18.78 60.77
C ALA A 251 -20.79 -18.31 62.21
N ALA A 252 -21.04 -17.02 62.44
CA ALA A 252 -21.38 -16.49 63.75
C ALA A 252 -22.70 -17.06 64.30
N VAL A 253 -23.71 -17.25 63.44
CA VAL A 253 -24.96 -17.92 63.82
C VAL A 253 -24.71 -19.38 64.17
N ILE A 254 -23.92 -20.11 63.37
CA ILE A 254 -23.54 -21.50 63.64
C ILE A 254 -22.74 -21.60 64.95
N PHE A 255 -21.78 -20.70 65.20
CA PHE A 255 -21.01 -20.65 66.44
C PHE A 255 -21.88 -20.34 67.66
N LYS A 256 -22.84 -19.40 67.55
CA LYS A 256 -23.84 -19.18 68.60
C LYS A 256 -24.69 -20.43 68.83
N HIS A 257 -25.12 -21.10 67.76
CA HIS A 257 -25.98 -22.27 67.86
C HIS A 257 -25.24 -23.51 68.39
N ALA A 258 -23.96 -23.67 68.04
CA ALA A 258 -23.06 -24.70 68.54
C ALA A 258 -22.61 -24.42 69.99
N GLY A 259 -22.39 -23.15 70.33
CA GLY A 259 -22.16 -22.69 71.70
C GLY A 259 -23.37 -22.93 72.61
N ASN A 260 -24.58 -22.68 72.11
CA ASN A 260 -25.82 -22.98 72.83
C ASN A 260 -26.04 -24.50 73.01
N LYS A 261 -25.69 -25.31 72.00
CA LYS A 261 -25.69 -26.79 72.12
C LYS A 261 -24.62 -27.30 73.10
N ARG A 262 -23.42 -26.69 73.14
CA ARG A 262 -22.36 -27.01 74.11
C ARG A 262 -22.73 -26.61 75.54
N LEU A 263 -23.45 -25.50 75.72
CA LEU A 263 -23.97 -25.07 77.02
C LEU A 263 -25.07 -26.03 77.54
N GLN A 264 -25.91 -26.59 76.65
CA GLN A 264 -26.87 -27.64 77.02
C GLN A 264 -26.21 -28.98 77.36
N SER A 265 -25.07 -29.34 76.74
CA SER A 265 -24.34 -30.57 77.08
C SER A 265 -23.50 -30.46 78.37
N LEU A 266 -23.13 -29.24 78.80
CA LEU A 266 -22.44 -28.99 80.08
C LEU A 266 -23.39 -28.97 81.30
N ILE A 267 -24.71 -28.87 81.09
CA ILE A 267 -25.73 -28.87 82.17
C ILE A 267 -26.19 -30.30 82.53
N ARG A 268 -25.76 -31.35 81.81
CA ARG A 268 -26.22 -32.72 82.07
C ARG A 268 -25.08 -33.69 82.36
N SER A 269 -24.68 -33.77 83.64
CA SER A 269 -24.03 -34.95 84.24
C SER A 269 -24.33 -34.98 85.76
N PRO A 270 -24.26 -36.15 86.45
CA PRO A 270 -25.40 -36.72 87.17
C PRO A 270 -25.36 -36.56 88.69
N GLN A 271 -26.55 -36.55 89.32
CA GLN A 271 -26.73 -36.63 90.76
C GLN A 271 -26.08 -37.89 91.36
N LYS A 272 -25.09 -37.70 92.24
CA LYS A 272 -24.59 -38.72 93.16
C LYS A 272 -25.13 -38.41 94.57
N ASN A 273 -26.07 -39.25 95.01
CA ASN A 273 -26.69 -39.24 96.32
C ASN A 273 -25.68 -39.16 97.47
N ARG A 274 -26.00 -38.35 98.48
CA ARG A 274 -25.41 -38.39 99.82
C ARG A 274 -26.56 -38.61 100.79
N ASN A 275 -26.52 -39.68 101.57
CA ASN A 275 -27.28 -39.78 102.82
C ASN A 275 -26.36 -39.48 104.01
N PRO A 276 -26.90 -38.89 105.09
CA PRO A 276 -26.12 -38.20 106.12
C PRO A 276 -26.04 -38.99 107.43
N LEU A 277 -25.01 -38.68 108.24
CA LEU A 277 -24.77 -38.90 109.69
C LEU A 277 -23.22 -38.89 109.81
N ASP A 278 -22.51 -38.24 110.72
CA ASP A 278 -22.87 -37.65 112.00
C ASP A 278 -21.71 -36.75 112.52
N VAL A 279 -22.09 -35.73 113.29
CA VAL A 279 -21.56 -35.38 114.62
C VAL A 279 -20.03 -35.18 114.83
N TYR A 280 -19.68 -33.90 114.92
CA TYR A 280 -18.84 -33.17 115.91
C TYR A 280 -17.70 -33.84 116.74
N LYS A 281 -16.61 -33.05 116.86
CA LYS A 281 -15.47 -33.02 117.83
C LYS A 281 -14.32 -34.02 117.57
N SER A 282 -13.06 -33.61 117.41
CA SER A 282 -12.18 -32.87 118.34
C SER A 282 -10.84 -32.58 117.62
N ARG A 283 -10.32 -31.36 117.57
CA ARG A 283 -9.39 -30.65 118.48
C ARG A 283 -8.04 -31.35 118.76
N ALA A 284 -6.97 -30.58 118.46
CA ALA A 284 -5.59 -30.64 119.00
C ALA A 284 -4.63 -31.67 118.33
N LEU A 285 -3.36 -31.40 118.00
CA LEU A 285 -2.40 -30.41 118.52
C LEU A 285 -1.40 -29.90 117.43
N THR A 286 -0.82 -28.77 117.79
CA THR A 286 0.30 -27.97 117.26
C THR A 286 1.72 -28.54 117.50
N SER A 287 2.71 -27.93 116.83
CA SER A 287 4.17 -27.80 117.15
C SER A 287 5.07 -29.01 116.83
N GLU A 288 6.09 -28.82 115.98
CA GLU A 288 7.49 -28.42 116.29
C GLU A 288 8.36 -29.52 116.93
N TYR A 289 9.38 -29.92 116.14
CA TYR A 289 10.76 -30.34 116.43
C TYR A 289 11.15 -31.30 117.59
N VAL A 290 11.92 -32.32 117.18
CA VAL A 290 12.83 -33.24 117.93
C VAL A 290 12.19 -34.29 118.84
#